data_AF-A0A438NH43-F1
#
_entry.id   AF-A0A438NH43-F1
#
_cell.length_a   1.000
_cell.length_b   1.000
_cell.length_c   1.000
_cell.angle_alpha   90.00
_cell.angle_beta   90.00
_cell.angle_gamma   90.00
#
_symmetry.space_group_name_H-M   'P 1'
#
loop_
_entity.id
_entity.type
_entity.pdbx_description
1 polymer ?
#
loop_
_entity_poly.entity_id
_entity_poly.type
_entity_poly.pdbx_seq_one_letter_code
_entity_poly.pdbx_strand_id
1 'polypeptide(L)'
;MSETALAEVPMNMKGHATPSLTIESDCWYQVKDPKKRKRVQDRLAQRARRKRLAESRRALLNYDPSRNLKIVQHSTSPEATNIGSNSTASTSNSRTGSSSSSVSSETEPELLAQTSTTFDTCLLTNRISGVLAALFENGIILGLRCGIQIPILSPPCTGKTPLPLQPTHLQMTILHIPWIDRFPFPAMRNNAITLSCDGFDEEDFFRDIFTQESFDIKPGFHSWDPAAWVMVETFRRKWGYLFL
;
A
#
# COMPACT_ATOMS: atom_id res chain seq x y z
N MET A 1 10.30 -16.01 -84.51
CA MET A 1 8.92 -15.53 -84.68
C MET A 1 8.29 -15.47 -83.31
N SER A 2 7.80 -14.29 -83.01
CA SER A 2 7.21 -13.77 -81.78
C SER A 2 6.17 -14.68 -81.14
N GLU A 3 6.23 -14.85 -79.81
CA GLU A 3 5.06 -15.29 -79.04
C GLU A 3 4.90 -14.43 -77.78
N THR A 4 4.06 -13.42 -77.99
CA THR A 4 3.06 -12.75 -77.14
C THR A 4 3.06 -13.02 -75.64
N ALA A 5 3.13 -11.91 -74.90
CA ALA A 5 2.95 -11.79 -73.46
C ALA A 5 1.53 -12.14 -72.98
N LEU A 6 1.44 -12.85 -71.85
CA LEU A 6 0.27 -12.90 -70.98
C LEU A 6 0.67 -12.29 -69.63
N ALA A 7 -0.05 -11.24 -69.25
CA ALA A 7 0.11 -10.52 -67.99
C ALA A 7 -0.48 -11.34 -66.83
N GLU A 8 0.36 -11.71 -65.85
CA GLU A 8 -0.11 -12.20 -64.57
C GLU A 8 -0.40 -11.04 -63.62
N VAL A 9 -1.66 -10.97 -63.17
CA VAL A 9 -2.11 -10.12 -62.06
C VAL A 9 -1.72 -10.83 -60.76
N PRO A 10 -0.89 -10.25 -59.87
CA PRO A 10 -0.59 -10.88 -58.60
C PRO A 10 -1.77 -10.74 -57.64
N MET A 11 -2.46 -11.87 -57.41
CA MET A 11 -3.41 -12.04 -56.32
C MET A 11 -2.70 -11.94 -54.97
N ASN A 12 -3.16 -10.99 -54.18
CA ASN A 12 -2.80 -10.71 -52.80
C ASN A 12 -3.01 -11.93 -51.89
N MET A 13 -1.93 -12.64 -51.56
CA MET A 13 -1.88 -13.57 -50.43
C MET A 13 -1.23 -12.83 -49.25
N LYS A 14 -2.09 -12.23 -48.42
CA LYS A 14 -1.72 -11.74 -47.09
C LYS A 14 -1.13 -12.91 -46.29
N GLY A 15 0.19 -12.95 -46.18
CA GLY A 15 0.89 -13.83 -45.26
C GLY A 15 0.32 -13.65 -43.86
N HIS A 16 -0.38 -14.66 -43.37
CA HIS A 16 -0.65 -14.80 -41.94
C HIS A 16 0.70 -15.03 -41.27
N ALA A 17 1.23 -13.97 -40.65
CA ALA A 17 2.38 -14.08 -39.79
C ALA A 17 2.03 -15.01 -38.62
N THR A 18 2.59 -16.21 -38.68
CA THR A 18 2.62 -17.18 -37.59
C THR A 18 3.10 -16.52 -36.30
N PRO A 19 2.40 -16.70 -35.15
CA PRO A 19 2.78 -16.09 -33.87
C PRO A 19 3.96 -16.80 -33.17
N SER A 20 4.71 -17.63 -33.88
CA SER A 20 5.68 -18.57 -33.31
C SER A 20 7.09 -17.99 -33.10
N LEU A 21 7.42 -16.80 -33.61
CA LEU A 21 8.79 -16.23 -33.51
C LEU A 21 8.98 -15.21 -32.37
N THR A 22 7.93 -14.80 -31.68
CA THR A 22 8.04 -13.76 -30.62
C THR A 22 8.32 -14.31 -29.23
N ILE A 23 8.01 -15.58 -28.95
CA ILE A 23 8.12 -16.17 -27.61
C ILE A 23 9.59 -16.48 -27.25
N GLU A 24 10.39 -16.97 -28.21
CA GLU A 24 11.82 -17.24 -27.97
C GLU A 24 12.63 -15.97 -27.70
N SER A 25 12.27 -14.85 -28.33
CA SER A 25 13.05 -13.60 -28.22
C SER A 25 12.88 -12.89 -26.87
N ASP A 26 11.81 -13.16 -26.13
CA ASP A 26 11.47 -12.52 -24.85
C ASP A 26 11.84 -13.38 -23.62
N CYS A 27 12.46 -14.55 -23.82
CA CYS A 27 12.91 -15.44 -22.76
C CYS A 27 14.29 -15.01 -22.21
N TRP A 28 14.30 -13.97 -21.36
CA TRP A 28 15.53 -13.42 -20.78
C TRP A 28 16.21 -14.33 -19.74
N TYR A 29 15.49 -15.35 -19.25
CA TYR A 29 15.93 -16.27 -18.19
C TYR A 29 17.14 -17.15 -18.57
N GLN A 30 17.38 -17.37 -19.87
CA GLN A 30 18.50 -18.22 -20.34
C GLN A 30 19.71 -17.41 -20.84
N VAL A 31 19.67 -16.08 -20.76
CA VAL A 31 20.74 -15.20 -21.25
C VAL A 31 21.83 -15.05 -20.18
N LYS A 32 22.94 -15.79 -20.34
CA LYS A 32 24.09 -15.76 -19.41
C LYS A 32 24.85 -14.42 -19.40
N ASP A 33 24.84 -13.69 -20.51
CA ASP A 33 25.52 -12.39 -20.65
C ASP A 33 24.68 -11.24 -20.02
N PRO A 34 25.19 -10.55 -18.98
CA PRO A 34 24.48 -9.47 -18.30
C PRO A 34 24.04 -8.31 -19.23
N LYS A 35 24.88 -7.94 -20.22
CA LYS A 35 24.57 -6.81 -21.11
C LYS A 35 23.44 -7.16 -22.08
N LYS A 36 23.41 -8.40 -22.57
CA LYS A 36 22.32 -8.89 -23.43
C LYS A 36 21.01 -9.02 -22.65
N ARG A 37 21.08 -9.49 -21.40
CA ARG A 37 19.91 -9.56 -20.49
C ARG A 37 19.29 -8.18 -20.27
N LYS A 38 20.10 -7.17 -19.95
CA LYS A 38 19.64 -5.78 -19.74
C LYS A 38 18.95 -5.23 -20.99
N ARG A 39 19.48 -5.47 -22.20
CA ARG A 39 18.84 -5.03 -23.45
C ARG A 39 17.46 -5.66 -23.69
N VAL A 40 17.29 -6.94 -23.35
CA VAL A 40 15.99 -7.62 -23.45
C VAL A 40 15.00 -7.05 -22.44
N GLN A 41 15.44 -6.80 -21.20
CA GLN A 41 14.63 -6.17 -20.17
C GLN A 41 14.20 -4.75 -20.55
N ASP A 42 15.13 -3.91 -21.04
CA ASP A 42 14.84 -2.54 -21.47
C ASP A 42 13.82 -2.53 -22.62
N ARG A 43 13.95 -3.45 -23.57
CA ARG A 43 13.00 -3.62 -24.67
C ARG A 43 11.60 -4.00 -24.19
N LEU A 44 11.50 -4.92 -23.22
CA LEU A 44 10.22 -5.34 -22.64
C LEU A 44 9.56 -4.22 -21.83
N ALA A 45 10.33 -3.51 -21.01
CA ALA A 45 9.88 -2.34 -20.27
C ALA A 45 9.37 -1.24 -21.21
N GLN A 46 10.07 -1.00 -22.32
CA GLN A 46 9.64 -0.04 -23.33
C GLN A 46 8.33 -0.46 -24.02
N ARG A 47 8.16 -1.75 -24.33
CA ARG A 47 6.90 -2.28 -24.88
C ARG A 47 5.74 -2.10 -23.90
N ALA A 48 5.93 -2.43 -22.63
CA ALA A 48 4.92 -2.23 -21.58
C ALA A 48 4.54 -0.76 -21.42
N ARG A 49 5.53 0.15 -21.42
CA ARG A 49 5.29 1.61 -21.36
C ARG A 49 4.45 2.10 -22.55
N ARG A 50 4.80 1.69 -23.77
CA ARG A 50 4.06 2.07 -24.98
C ARG A 50 2.61 1.55 -24.93
N LYS A 51 2.40 0.33 -24.43
CA LYS A 51 1.05 -0.24 -24.24
C LYS A 51 0.22 0.60 -23.27
N ARG A 52 0.74 0.92 -22.07
CA ARG A 52 0.05 1.77 -21.09
C ARG A 52 -0.30 3.15 -21.64
N LEU A 53 0.61 3.77 -22.41
CA LEU A 53 0.36 5.08 -23.01
C LEU A 53 -0.73 5.01 -24.09
N ALA A 54 -0.76 3.94 -24.89
CA ALA A 54 -1.81 3.71 -25.88
C ALA A 54 -3.18 3.44 -25.23
N GLU A 55 -3.22 2.67 -24.14
CA GLU A 55 -4.43 2.40 -23.35
C GLU A 55 -4.96 3.67 -22.68
N SER A 56 -4.09 4.48 -22.06
CA SER A 56 -4.45 5.77 -21.48
C SER A 56 -5.01 6.73 -22.55
N ARG A 57 -4.36 6.82 -23.72
CA ARG A 57 -4.87 7.63 -24.84
C ARG A 57 -6.22 7.13 -25.34
N ARG A 58 -6.43 5.81 -25.41
CA ARG A 58 -7.73 5.22 -25.76
C ARG A 58 -8.81 5.53 -24.72
N ALA A 59 -8.48 5.49 -23.44
CA ALA A 59 -9.40 5.84 -22.36
C ALA A 59 -9.84 7.31 -22.42
N LEU A 60 -8.90 8.23 -22.74
CA LEU A 60 -9.21 9.64 -22.96
C LEU A 60 -10.11 9.87 -24.19
N LEU A 61 -9.92 9.11 -25.26
CA LEU A 61 -10.77 9.22 -26.45
C LEU A 61 -12.17 8.63 -26.26
N ASN A 62 -12.35 7.72 -25.30
CA ASN A 62 -13.64 7.12 -24.94
C ASN A 62 -14.37 7.90 -23.82
N TYR A 63 -13.83 9.03 -23.38
CA TYR A 63 -14.43 9.87 -22.34
C TYR A 63 -15.57 10.71 -22.94
N ASP A 64 -16.81 10.44 -22.52
CA ASP A 64 -17.99 11.26 -22.83
C ASP A 64 -18.25 12.25 -21.67
N PRO A 65 -18.07 13.56 -21.88
CA PRO A 65 -18.30 14.59 -20.85
C PRO A 65 -19.76 14.71 -20.39
N SER A 66 -20.71 14.12 -21.11
CA SER A 66 -22.15 14.39 -20.95
C SER A 66 -22.81 13.62 -19.80
N ARG A 67 -22.10 12.71 -19.12
CA ARG A 67 -22.70 11.76 -18.15
C ARG A 67 -22.63 12.16 -16.67
N ASN A 68 -22.01 13.28 -16.28
CA ASN A 68 -21.95 13.65 -14.85
C ASN A 68 -22.02 15.16 -14.58
N LEU A 69 -23.21 15.74 -14.73
CA LEU A 69 -23.56 17.03 -14.13
C LEU A 69 -24.86 16.91 -13.34
N LYS A 70 -24.75 16.48 -12.07
CA LYS A 70 -25.66 16.90 -11.00
C LYS A 70 -24.80 17.39 -9.84
N ILE A 71 -24.31 18.62 -9.97
CA ILE A 71 -23.71 19.39 -8.87
C ILE A 71 -24.75 20.41 -8.43
N VAL A 72 -25.20 20.27 -7.19
CA VAL A 72 -26.07 21.21 -6.47
C VAL A 72 -25.30 22.52 -6.27
N GLN A 73 -25.87 23.62 -6.76
CA GLN A 73 -25.32 24.96 -6.62
C GLN A 73 -25.61 25.50 -5.21
N HIS A 74 -24.58 25.86 -4.46
CA HIS A 74 -24.67 26.93 -3.47
C HIS A 74 -23.69 28.02 -3.87
N SER A 75 -24.26 29.17 -4.23
CA SER A 75 -23.61 30.39 -4.64
C SER A 75 -23.06 31.15 -3.42
N THR A 76 -21.83 31.64 -3.52
CA THR A 76 -21.43 32.94 -2.96
C THR A 76 -20.22 33.47 -3.74
N SER A 77 -20.38 34.71 -4.18
CA SER A 77 -19.56 35.46 -5.14
C SER A 77 -18.25 36.01 -4.52
N PRO A 78 -17.15 36.14 -5.27
CA PRO A 78 -16.00 36.95 -4.86
C PRO A 78 -16.01 38.31 -5.56
N GLU A 79 -15.94 39.40 -4.80
CA GLU A 79 -15.69 40.74 -5.33
C GLU A 79 -14.37 41.27 -4.78
N ALA A 80 -13.51 41.75 -5.68
CA ALA A 80 -12.15 42.22 -5.42
C ALA A 80 -12.05 43.72 -5.68
N THR A 81 -11.12 44.38 -4.96
CA THR A 81 -10.34 45.64 -5.24
C THR A 81 -10.13 46.41 -3.92
N ASN A 82 -9.07 47.18 -3.64
CA ASN A 82 -7.79 47.50 -4.25
C ASN A 82 -6.87 48.16 -3.18
N ILE A 83 -5.55 47.99 -3.34
CA ILE A 83 -4.42 48.92 -3.16
C ILE A 83 -4.38 49.91 -1.97
N GLY A 84 -3.24 49.93 -1.25
CA GLY A 84 -2.80 51.15 -0.52
C GLY A 84 -1.64 50.97 0.47
N SER A 85 -0.42 51.05 -0.04
CA SER A 85 0.91 51.32 0.54
C SER A 85 1.00 51.99 1.94
N ASN A 86 1.91 51.51 2.81
CA ASN A 86 3.13 52.24 3.28
C ASN A 86 3.80 51.69 4.56
N SER A 87 5.13 51.56 4.46
CA SER A 87 6.18 51.91 5.45
C SER A 87 6.36 51.13 6.78
N THR A 88 7.44 50.34 6.79
CA THR A 88 8.55 50.32 7.76
C THR A 88 8.37 50.94 9.15
N ALA A 89 8.57 50.14 10.21
CA ALA A 89 9.49 50.45 11.33
C ALA A 89 9.69 49.22 12.24
N SER A 90 10.95 48.91 12.49
CA SER A 90 11.45 48.06 13.57
C SER A 90 11.22 48.71 14.93
N THR A 91 10.93 47.92 15.98
CA THR A 91 11.39 48.19 17.37
C THR A 91 11.21 46.93 18.23
N SER A 92 12.30 46.53 18.86
CA SER A 92 12.43 45.57 19.95
C SER A 92 11.93 46.14 21.28
N ASN A 93 11.28 45.34 22.13
CA ASN A 93 11.79 45.02 23.47
C ASN A 93 10.80 44.23 24.33
N SER A 94 11.43 43.36 25.11
CA SER A 94 10.99 42.52 26.21
C SER A 94 10.45 43.26 27.44
N ARG A 95 9.50 42.66 28.20
CA ARG A 95 9.67 42.14 29.59
C ARG A 95 8.36 42.11 30.41
N THR A 96 8.29 41.05 31.23
CA THR A 96 7.75 40.94 32.61
C THR A 96 6.26 40.76 32.91
N GLY A 97 6.00 39.83 33.84
CA GLY A 97 4.74 39.58 34.56
C GLY A 97 4.36 38.09 34.56
N SER A 98 5.10 37.19 35.23
CA SER A 98 4.90 36.81 36.65
C SER A 98 3.43 36.58 37.02
N SER A 99 3.03 35.32 37.29
CA SER A 99 2.47 34.88 38.59
C SER A 99 2.00 33.42 38.57
N SER A 100 2.46 32.73 39.60
CA SER A 100 2.04 31.46 40.19
C SER A 100 0.53 31.29 40.42
N SER A 101 0.01 30.07 40.36
CA SER A 101 -0.49 29.36 41.56
C SER A 101 -1.11 27.99 41.24
N SER A 102 -0.95 27.12 42.22
CA SER A 102 -1.26 25.72 42.40
C SER A 102 -2.70 25.45 42.88
N VAL A 103 -3.23 24.28 42.47
CA VAL A 103 -4.00 23.27 43.25
C VAL A 103 -5.27 23.68 44.01
N SER A 104 -6.40 23.01 43.67
CA SER A 104 -7.37 22.27 44.54
C SER A 104 -8.63 21.98 43.66
N SER A 105 -9.00 20.74 43.35
CA SER A 105 -9.78 19.73 44.12
C SER A 105 -11.24 20.10 44.43
N GLU A 106 -12.13 19.14 44.09
CA GLU A 106 -13.57 18.97 44.40
C GLU A 106 -14.53 19.77 43.51
N THR A 107 -15.59 19.22 42.89
CA THR A 107 -16.65 18.36 43.46
C THR A 107 -17.49 17.72 42.33
N GLU A 108 -17.89 16.46 42.50
CA GLU A 108 -18.97 15.77 41.74
C GLU A 108 -20.34 16.44 41.95
N PRO A 109 -21.30 16.22 41.02
CA PRO A 109 -22.58 15.70 41.50
C PRO A 109 -23.11 14.52 40.66
N GLU A 110 -23.38 13.45 41.41
CA GLU A 110 -24.15 12.26 41.07
C GLU A 110 -25.62 12.58 40.77
N LEU A 111 -26.15 12.17 39.61
CA LEU A 111 -27.58 11.85 39.47
C LEU A 111 -27.82 10.75 38.41
N LEU A 112 -28.01 9.55 38.94
CA LEU A 112 -28.80 8.42 38.44
C LEU A 112 -29.54 8.61 37.10
N ALA A 113 -29.11 7.85 36.09
CA ALA A 113 -30.02 7.20 35.15
C ALA A 113 -29.54 5.75 34.95
N GLN A 114 -30.08 4.86 35.77
CA GLN A 114 -30.06 3.42 35.53
C GLN A 114 -30.89 3.14 34.27
N THR A 115 -30.25 3.09 33.11
CA THR A 115 -30.76 2.28 31.99
C THR A 115 -29.99 0.97 32.01
N SER A 116 -30.65 -0.05 32.56
CA SER A 116 -30.19 -1.43 32.48
C SER A 116 -30.06 -1.83 31.01
N THR A 117 -28.84 -1.78 30.48
CA THR A 117 -28.46 -2.41 29.20
C THR A 117 -27.57 -3.60 29.51
N THR A 118 -28.16 -4.58 30.18
CA THR A 118 -27.54 -5.83 30.64
C THR A 118 -27.29 -6.85 29.53
N PHE A 119 -27.04 -6.41 28.28
CA PHE A 119 -26.73 -7.33 27.18
C PHE A 119 -25.61 -6.90 26.21
N ASP A 120 -25.21 -5.62 26.15
CA ASP A 120 -24.32 -5.13 25.07
C ASP A 120 -23.00 -4.48 25.50
N THR A 121 -22.61 -4.56 26.77
CA THR A 121 -21.28 -4.06 27.20
C THR A 121 -20.13 -4.99 26.80
N CYS A 122 -20.42 -6.28 26.54
CA CYS A 122 -19.42 -7.25 26.09
C CYS A 122 -19.09 -7.10 24.59
N LEU A 123 -20.03 -6.63 23.76
CA LEU A 123 -19.79 -6.35 22.34
C LEU A 123 -19.07 -5.02 22.08
N LEU A 124 -19.12 -4.07 23.03
CA LEU A 124 -18.35 -2.83 22.97
C LEU A 124 -16.90 -2.98 23.47
N THR A 125 -16.63 -4.02 24.26
CA THR A 125 -15.28 -4.31 24.81
C THR A 125 -14.55 -5.42 24.06
N ASN A 126 -15.27 -6.29 23.32
CA ASN A 126 -14.67 -7.11 22.28
C ASN A 126 -14.31 -6.20 21.10
N ARG A 127 -13.09 -5.65 21.08
CA ARG A 127 -12.53 -5.12 19.84
C ARG A 127 -12.57 -6.25 18.81
N ILE A 128 -13.51 -6.19 17.88
CA ILE A 128 -13.38 -6.91 16.62
C ILE A 128 -12.29 -6.15 15.85
N SER A 129 -11.02 -6.37 16.21
CA SER A 129 -9.90 -5.78 15.50
C SER A 129 -9.67 -6.60 14.24
N GLY A 130 -10.14 -6.11 13.09
CA GLY A 130 -9.77 -6.70 11.81
C GLY A 130 -8.25 -6.67 11.60
N VAL A 131 -7.77 -7.43 10.61
CA VAL A 131 -6.34 -7.60 10.29
C VAL A 131 -5.58 -6.28 10.26
N LEU A 132 -6.13 -5.28 9.58
CA LEU A 132 -5.52 -3.95 9.46
C LEU A 132 -5.42 -3.22 10.80
N ALA A 133 -6.42 -3.35 11.67
CA ALA A 133 -6.39 -2.77 13.00
C ALA A 133 -5.30 -3.46 13.85
N ALA A 134 -5.18 -4.79 13.77
CA ALA A 134 -4.12 -5.52 14.47
C ALA A 134 -2.71 -5.13 13.98
N LEU A 135 -2.51 -4.98 12.66
CA LEU A 135 -1.24 -4.48 12.09
C LEU A 135 -0.94 -3.04 12.50
N PHE A 136 -1.96 -2.21 12.64
CA PHE A 136 -1.81 -0.84 13.10
C PHE A 136 -1.36 -0.80 14.56
N GLU A 137 -2.03 -1.57 15.44
CA GLU A 137 -1.68 -1.71 16.86
C GLU A 137 -0.25 -2.24 17.05
N ASN A 138 0.13 -3.30 16.31
CA ASN A 138 1.50 -3.83 16.35
C ASN A 138 2.53 -2.77 15.95
N GLY A 139 2.21 -1.91 15.00
CA GLY A 139 3.07 -0.78 14.65
C GLY A 139 3.21 0.27 15.75
N ILE A 140 2.15 0.54 16.52
CA ILE A 140 2.22 1.43 17.70
C ILE A 140 3.20 0.86 18.72
N ILE A 141 3.12 -0.46 19.00
CA ILE A 141 4.02 -1.15 19.94
C ILE A 141 5.49 -1.04 19.48
N LEU A 142 5.73 -1.14 18.18
CA LEU A 142 7.05 -1.05 17.59
C LEU A 142 7.53 0.39 17.35
N GLY A 143 6.68 1.41 17.57
CA GLY A 143 7.00 2.80 17.27
C GLY A 143 7.09 3.12 15.76
N LEU A 144 6.48 2.29 14.92
CA LEU A 144 6.51 2.42 13.46
C LEU A 144 5.36 3.29 12.95
N ARG A 145 5.69 4.35 12.20
CA ARG A 145 4.65 5.14 11.52
C ARG A 145 4.03 4.35 10.37
N CYS A 146 2.73 4.54 10.17
CA CYS A 146 2.03 3.95 9.04
C CYS A 146 2.47 4.61 7.72
N GLY A 147 2.49 3.83 6.62
CA GLY A 147 2.74 4.35 5.28
C GLY A 147 4.20 4.70 4.94
N ILE A 148 5.17 4.38 5.80
CA ILE A 148 6.59 4.53 5.44
C ILE A 148 6.98 3.44 4.44
N GLN A 149 7.44 3.85 3.26
CA GLN A 149 7.92 2.99 2.17
C GLN A 149 9.44 3.13 1.95
N ILE A 150 10.16 3.51 2.99
CA ILE A 150 11.63 3.66 2.96
C ILE A 150 12.21 2.40 3.62
N PRO A 151 13.12 1.66 2.95
CA PRO A 151 13.78 0.52 3.55
C PRO A 151 14.57 0.90 4.80
N ILE A 152 14.44 0.12 5.87
CA ILE A 152 15.15 0.30 7.14
C ILE A 152 15.77 -1.01 7.63
N LEU A 153 16.66 -0.90 8.61
CA LEU A 153 16.98 -1.99 9.51
C LEU A 153 16.11 -1.87 10.76
N SER A 154 15.55 -2.98 11.24
CA SER A 154 14.80 -2.96 12.49
C SER A 154 15.77 -2.74 13.65
N PRO A 155 15.45 -1.84 14.60
CA PRO A 155 16.30 -1.61 15.76
C PRO A 155 16.34 -2.85 16.65
N PRO A 156 17.43 -3.08 17.41
CA PRO A 156 17.51 -4.20 18.34
C PRO A 156 16.39 -4.13 19.39
N CYS A 157 15.92 -5.30 19.82
CA CYS A 157 14.78 -5.42 20.73
C CYS A 157 14.99 -4.59 22.02
N THR A 158 13.95 -3.84 22.39
CA THR A 158 13.87 -3.24 23.73
C THR A 158 13.16 -4.22 24.66
N GLY A 159 13.50 -4.28 25.96
CA GLY A 159 12.91 -5.25 26.90
C GLY A 159 11.38 -5.13 27.10
N LYS A 160 10.70 -4.23 26.39
CA LYS A 160 9.25 -3.99 26.45
C LYS A 160 8.49 -4.57 25.25
N THR A 161 9.18 -5.04 24.21
CA THR A 161 8.53 -5.55 23.00
C THR A 161 8.10 -7.02 23.19
N PRO A 162 6.82 -7.37 22.93
CA PRO A 162 6.35 -8.75 23.02
C PRO A 162 7.15 -9.70 22.12
N LEU A 163 7.40 -10.92 22.60
CA LEU A 163 8.24 -11.93 21.93
C LEU A 163 7.90 -12.12 20.43
N PRO A 164 6.62 -12.26 20.01
CA PRO A 164 6.29 -12.47 18.60
C PRO A 164 6.62 -11.30 17.66
N LEU A 165 6.72 -10.08 18.20
CA LEU A 165 7.05 -8.87 17.45
C LEU A 165 8.53 -8.53 17.48
N GLN A 166 9.34 -9.22 18.29
CA GLN A 166 10.77 -8.96 18.35
C GLN A 166 11.41 -9.12 16.96
N PRO A 167 12.36 -8.25 16.60
CA PRO A 167 13.00 -8.30 15.29
C PRO A 167 13.82 -9.58 15.15
N THR A 168 13.77 -10.18 13.96
CA THR A 168 14.64 -11.30 13.60
C THR A 168 16.04 -10.81 13.27
N HIS A 169 17.00 -11.74 13.22
CA HIS A 169 18.35 -11.43 12.76
C HIS A 169 18.35 -10.85 11.33
N LEU A 170 17.47 -11.35 10.45
CA LEU A 170 17.39 -10.88 9.07
C LEU A 170 16.89 -9.44 9.00
N GLN A 171 15.86 -9.09 9.79
CA GLN A 171 15.34 -7.73 9.90
C GLN A 171 16.38 -6.71 10.41
N MET A 172 17.32 -7.17 11.24
CA MET A 172 18.42 -6.35 11.76
C MET A 172 19.61 -6.21 10.80
N THR A 173 19.69 -7.03 9.75
CA THR A 173 20.85 -7.09 8.86
C THR A 173 20.54 -6.74 7.41
N ILE A 174 19.29 -6.90 6.97
CA ILE A 174 18.83 -6.65 5.60
C ILE A 174 17.82 -5.51 5.59
N LEU A 175 18.06 -4.53 4.73
CA LEU A 175 17.13 -3.42 4.51
C LEU A 175 15.81 -3.94 3.92
N HIS A 176 14.70 -3.58 4.56
CA HIS A 176 13.37 -4.01 4.15
C HIS A 176 12.31 -2.94 4.48
N ILE A 177 11.13 -3.04 3.88
CA ILE A 177 10.06 -2.07 4.13
C ILE A 177 9.41 -2.34 5.50
N PRO A 178 9.25 -1.32 6.38
CA PRO A 178 8.83 -1.51 7.77
C PRO A 178 7.43 -2.12 7.96
N TRP A 179 6.62 -2.25 6.91
CA TRP A 179 5.31 -2.88 7.03
C TRP A 179 5.45 -4.35 7.44
N ILE A 180 6.54 -5.01 7.05
CA ILE A 180 6.82 -6.43 7.34
C ILE A 180 6.85 -6.67 8.85
N ASP A 181 7.46 -5.74 9.61
CA ASP A 181 7.66 -5.83 11.05
C ASP A 181 6.35 -5.94 11.85
N ARG A 182 5.25 -5.45 11.28
CA ARG A 182 3.93 -5.38 11.93
C ARG A 182 3.26 -6.74 12.11
N PHE A 183 3.72 -7.75 11.39
CA PHE A 183 3.17 -9.10 11.48
C PHE A 183 3.83 -9.89 12.62
N PRO A 184 3.05 -10.60 13.46
CA PRO A 184 3.59 -11.37 14.59
C PRO A 184 4.17 -12.73 14.17
N PHE A 185 4.71 -12.85 12.96
CA PHE A 185 5.13 -14.12 12.37
C PHE A 185 6.58 -14.04 11.91
N PRO A 186 7.56 -14.45 12.74
CA PRO A 186 8.98 -14.37 12.39
C PRO A 186 9.34 -15.07 11.07
N ALA A 187 8.79 -16.27 10.81
CA ALA A 187 9.05 -17.01 9.58
C ALA A 187 8.54 -16.25 8.34
N MET A 188 7.29 -15.77 8.39
CA MET A 188 6.71 -14.95 7.32
C MET A 188 7.53 -13.69 7.06
N ARG A 189 7.94 -12.97 8.10
CA ARG A 189 8.75 -11.76 7.95
C ARG A 189 10.08 -12.06 7.25
N ASN A 190 10.77 -13.13 7.64
CA ASN A 190 12.01 -13.54 7.00
C ASN A 190 11.81 -13.94 5.53
N ASN A 191 10.74 -14.69 5.24
CA ASN A 191 10.42 -15.12 3.89
C ASN A 191 10.04 -13.95 2.99
N ALA A 192 9.25 -12.99 3.49
CA ALA A 192 8.93 -11.76 2.78
C ALA A 192 10.21 -10.99 2.41
N ILE A 193 11.11 -10.76 3.37
CA ILE A 193 12.40 -10.06 3.14
C ILE A 193 13.27 -10.80 2.12
N THR A 194 13.36 -12.12 2.23
CA THR A 194 14.18 -12.95 1.33
C THR A 194 13.65 -12.93 -0.11
N LEU A 195 12.33 -12.82 -0.28
CA LEU A 195 11.66 -12.91 -1.57
C LEU A 195 11.33 -11.54 -2.20
N SER A 196 11.53 -10.42 -1.49
CA SER A 196 11.20 -9.05 -1.94
C SER A 196 11.77 -8.65 -3.31
N CYS A 197 12.83 -9.29 -3.80
CA CYS A 197 13.39 -8.94 -5.12
C CYS A 197 12.68 -9.61 -6.30
N ASP A 198 12.36 -10.91 -6.23
CA ASP A 198 11.94 -11.70 -7.40
C ASP A 198 10.84 -12.73 -7.11
N GLY A 199 10.42 -12.92 -5.85
CA GLY A 199 9.53 -14.01 -5.43
C GLY A 199 8.29 -13.57 -4.66
N PHE A 200 8.14 -12.28 -4.39
CA PHE A 200 7.04 -11.74 -3.59
C PHE A 200 6.55 -10.41 -4.16
N ASP A 201 5.32 -10.40 -4.68
CA ASP A 201 4.64 -9.19 -5.14
C ASP A 201 3.88 -8.56 -3.96
N GLU A 202 4.49 -7.53 -3.37
CA GLU A 202 3.95 -6.83 -2.20
C GLU A 202 2.58 -6.17 -2.51
N GLU A 203 2.37 -5.65 -3.72
CA GLU A 203 1.13 -4.98 -4.12
C GLU A 203 -0.02 -5.98 -4.29
N ASP A 204 0.27 -7.18 -4.81
CA ASP A 204 -0.71 -8.27 -4.86
C ASP A 204 -1.08 -8.77 -3.46
N PHE A 205 -0.08 -8.93 -2.59
CA PHE A 205 -0.30 -9.32 -1.20
C PHE A 205 -1.19 -8.32 -0.46
N PHE A 206 -0.90 -7.03 -0.58
CA PHE A 206 -1.70 -5.98 0.04
C PHE A 206 -3.10 -5.88 -0.55
N ARG A 207 -3.25 -6.02 -1.87
CA ARG A 207 -4.58 -6.06 -2.51
C ARG A 207 -5.45 -7.14 -1.87
N ASP A 208 -4.93 -8.35 -1.70
CA ASP A 208 -5.69 -9.43 -1.09
C ASP A 208 -5.99 -9.15 0.39
N ILE A 209 -5.06 -8.56 1.15
CA ILE A 209 -5.33 -8.13 2.53
C ILE A 209 -6.43 -7.07 2.62
N PHE A 210 -6.45 -6.10 1.70
CA PHE A 210 -7.39 -4.98 1.74
C PHE A 210 -8.78 -5.31 1.19
N THR A 211 -8.86 -6.22 0.22
CA THR A 211 -10.09 -6.42 -0.57
C THR A 211 -10.69 -7.82 -0.44
N GLN A 212 -9.99 -8.76 0.18
CA GLN A 212 -10.44 -10.13 0.38
C GLN A 212 -10.34 -10.56 1.86
N GLU A 213 -10.94 -11.70 2.17
CA GLU A 213 -10.82 -12.35 3.47
C GLU A 213 -9.42 -12.97 3.61
N SER A 214 -8.57 -12.37 4.47
CA SER A 214 -7.17 -12.77 4.65
C SER A 214 -6.94 -13.52 5.96
N PHE A 215 -7.25 -12.88 7.09
CA PHE A 215 -7.19 -13.48 8.42
C PHE A 215 -8.43 -13.13 9.24
N ASP A 216 -8.88 -14.09 10.04
CA ASP A 216 -9.81 -13.88 11.13
C ASP A 216 -9.03 -13.73 12.43
N ILE A 217 -9.25 -12.62 13.14
CA ILE A 217 -8.63 -12.37 14.44
C ILE A 217 -9.60 -12.84 15.53
N LYS A 218 -9.18 -13.79 16.36
CA LYS A 218 -9.98 -14.29 17.48
C LYS A 218 -10.25 -13.17 18.49
N PRO A 219 -11.51 -12.92 18.88
CA PRO A 219 -11.83 -11.95 19.91
C PRO A 219 -11.17 -12.27 21.24
N GLY A 220 -10.77 -11.25 22.00
CA GLY A 220 -10.17 -11.39 23.33
C GLY A 220 -8.67 -11.71 23.36
N PHE A 221 -8.02 -11.87 22.21
CA PHE A 221 -6.57 -12.04 22.11
C PHE A 221 -5.86 -10.74 21.74
N HIS A 222 -4.56 -10.66 22.02
CA HIS A 222 -3.74 -9.53 21.62
C HIS A 222 -3.37 -9.58 20.13
N SER A 223 -3.24 -8.42 19.49
CA SER A 223 -2.88 -8.29 18.07
C SER A 223 -1.51 -8.86 17.71
N TRP A 224 -0.61 -9.00 18.69
CA TRP A 224 0.70 -9.64 18.52
C TRP A 224 0.72 -11.13 18.83
N ASP A 225 -0.38 -11.73 19.28
CA ASP A 225 -0.43 -13.16 19.57
C ASP A 225 -0.67 -13.96 18.28
N PRO A 226 0.30 -14.78 17.81
CA PRO A 226 0.13 -15.56 16.58
C PRO A 226 -1.07 -16.51 16.62
N ALA A 227 -1.46 -17.00 17.80
CA ALA A 227 -2.59 -17.93 17.96
C ALA A 227 -3.96 -17.27 17.72
N ALA A 228 -4.00 -15.93 17.78
CA ALA A 228 -5.17 -15.13 17.48
C ALA A 228 -5.48 -15.07 15.99
N TRP A 229 -4.47 -15.24 15.13
CA TRP A 229 -4.58 -15.03 13.70
C TRP A 229 -4.90 -16.35 12.99
N VAL A 230 -6.14 -16.47 12.51
CA VAL A 230 -6.59 -17.62 11.74
C VAL A 230 -6.57 -17.25 10.26
N MET A 231 -5.64 -17.82 9.52
CA MET A 231 -5.55 -17.57 8.08
C MET A 231 -6.71 -18.23 7.33
N VAL A 232 -7.39 -17.47 6.49
CA VAL A 232 -8.49 -17.94 5.64
C VAL A 232 -7.94 -18.83 4.53
N GLU A 233 -8.67 -19.89 4.16
CA GLU A 233 -8.18 -20.93 3.25
C GLU A 233 -7.83 -20.39 1.85
N THR A 234 -8.63 -19.47 1.33
CA THR A 234 -8.38 -18.82 0.03
C THR A 234 -7.07 -18.04 0.02
N PHE A 235 -6.80 -17.30 1.10
CA PHE A 235 -5.56 -16.56 1.32
C PHE A 235 -4.37 -17.52 1.53
N ARG A 236 -4.56 -18.56 2.35
CA ARG A 236 -3.55 -19.61 2.61
C ARG A 236 -3.09 -20.29 1.35
N ARG A 237 -4.00 -20.63 0.43
CA ARG A 237 -3.63 -21.30 -0.82
C ARG A 237 -2.67 -20.46 -1.67
N LYS A 238 -2.76 -19.13 -1.60
CA LYS A 238 -1.92 -18.22 -2.37
C LYS A 238 -0.66 -17.81 -1.63
N TRP A 239 -0.77 -17.45 -0.35
CA TRP A 239 0.31 -16.83 0.42
C TRP A 239 0.87 -17.72 1.54
N GLY A 240 0.30 -18.91 1.75
CA GLY A 240 0.68 -19.81 2.83
C GLY A 240 2.12 -20.28 2.77
N TYR A 241 2.74 -20.29 1.59
CA TYR A 241 4.17 -20.60 1.43
C TYR A 241 5.09 -19.64 2.21
N LEU A 242 4.63 -18.41 2.50
CA LEU A 242 5.39 -17.45 3.31
C LEU A 242 5.44 -17.89 4.77
N PHE A 243 4.53 -18.73 5.25
CA PHE A 243 4.39 -19.10 6.67
C PHE A 243 5.01 -20.46 6.99
N LEU A 244 5.70 -21.08 6.02
CA LEU A 244 6.41 -22.36 6.16
C LEU A 244 7.82 -22.18 6.72
#